data_AF-A0A536FKK5-F1
#
_entry.id   AF-A0A536FKK5-F1
#
_cell.length_a   1.000
_cell.length_b   1.000
_cell.length_c   1.000
_cell.angle_alpha   90.00
_cell.angle_beta   90.00
_cell.angle_gamma   90.00
#
_symmetry.space_group_name_H-M   'P 1'
#
loop_
_entity.id
_entity.type
_entity.pdbx_description
1 polymer ?
#
loop_
_entity_poly.entity_id
_entity_poly.type
_entity_poly.pdbx_seq_one_letter_code
_entity_poly.pdbx_strand_id
1 'polypeptide(L)'
;MLLVGFWGHFWTTIVTIGWWPLFIEAWTFVLQVSLAYLWYYTWEPMRAFKGVHMAIGGLLAVASFLQVYMIDVIASYMLSPTNPQNPVRLALNPTSYPLTVHRTIGNLAYIGFAFGGFCAIRYLRAKTAEDRRFYDWAGSFGLLWGVSMTLLQPVVGYSYAKEVQLHSYGSWYKMMFGTLSPVFLWQITLLGIMFLTATLYFARRLRTDEARGSGILKLLSVGMLLTTLLAAQPYALGFSYESVAAAGLNRPFWEGGLINPLGSMIPWKVLALMFYTLIAIAAVVWYLRGLPGVVWGRARRGEQRILMLMTILTMMMMVTMGFIRENSRGPFLISGEMTIQGQQDVQSPQPTPTPQSSP
;
A
#
# COMPACT_ATOMS: atom_id res chain seq x y z
N MET A 1 -2.45 -23.81 -11.95
CA MET A 1 -2.23 -25.23 -11.56
C MET A 1 -2.22 -25.39 -10.04
N LEU A 2 -1.37 -24.69 -9.28
CA LEU A 2 -1.36 -24.78 -7.80
C LEU A 2 -2.64 -24.28 -7.13
N LEU A 3 -3.21 -23.17 -7.59
CA LEU A 3 -4.44 -22.60 -7.01
C LEU A 3 -5.66 -23.53 -7.21
N VAL A 4 -5.78 -24.14 -8.40
CA VAL A 4 -6.81 -25.14 -8.70
C VAL A 4 -6.59 -26.44 -7.91
N GLY A 5 -5.33 -26.85 -7.72
CA GLY A 5 -4.98 -28.07 -6.99
C GLY A 5 -5.27 -27.99 -5.50
N PHE A 6 -4.96 -26.87 -4.84
CA PHE A 6 -5.18 -26.69 -3.40
C PHE A 6 -6.55 -26.09 -3.06
N TRP A 7 -7.13 -25.27 -3.95
CA TRP A 7 -8.33 -24.47 -3.71
C TRP A 7 -9.38 -24.63 -4.83
N GLY A 8 -9.64 -25.88 -5.26
CA GLY A 8 -10.49 -26.17 -6.42
C GLY A 8 -11.94 -25.68 -6.32
N HIS A 9 -12.64 -25.92 -5.21
CA HIS A 9 -14.02 -25.45 -5.00
C HIS A 9 -14.11 -23.93 -4.94
N PHE A 10 -13.22 -23.32 -4.16
CA PHE A 10 -13.07 -21.88 -4.07
C PHE A 10 -12.80 -21.23 -5.43
N TRP A 11 -11.85 -21.78 -6.20
CA TRP A 11 -11.51 -21.26 -7.52
C TRP A 11 -12.69 -21.34 -8.48
N THR A 12 -13.39 -22.47 -8.51
CA THR A 12 -14.57 -22.66 -9.37
C THR A 12 -15.67 -21.67 -9.00
N THR A 13 -15.88 -21.43 -7.71
CA THR A 13 -16.85 -20.45 -7.19
C THR A 13 -16.50 -19.02 -7.59
N ILE A 14 -15.25 -18.61 -7.38
CA ILE A 14 -14.77 -17.26 -7.75
C ILE A 14 -14.79 -17.03 -9.25
N VAL A 15 -14.41 -18.01 -10.07
CA VAL A 15 -14.49 -17.88 -11.52
C VAL A 15 -15.95 -17.77 -11.99
N THR A 16 -16.87 -18.47 -11.33
CA THR A 16 -18.30 -18.40 -11.66
C THR A 16 -18.90 -17.04 -11.30
N ILE A 17 -18.62 -16.54 -10.09
CA ILE A 17 -19.08 -15.22 -9.62
C ILE A 17 -18.40 -14.10 -10.42
N GLY A 18 -17.10 -14.23 -10.61
CA GLY A 18 -16.19 -13.23 -11.14
C GLY A 18 -15.76 -13.49 -12.57
N TRP A 19 -16.61 -14.11 -13.40
CA TRP A 19 -16.24 -14.40 -14.79
C TRP A 19 -15.86 -13.12 -15.55
N TRP A 20 -16.70 -12.08 -15.47
CA TRP A 20 -16.50 -10.89 -16.29
C TRP A 20 -15.30 -10.03 -15.84
N PRO A 21 -15.03 -9.81 -14.52
CA PRO A 21 -13.83 -9.09 -14.13
C PRO A 21 -12.58 -9.86 -14.50
N LEU A 22 -12.53 -11.17 -14.27
CA LEU A 22 -11.37 -12.01 -14.61
C LEU A 22 -11.13 -12.05 -16.13
N PHE A 23 -12.20 -12.08 -16.93
CA PHE A 23 -12.07 -12.02 -18.38
C PHE A 23 -11.49 -10.68 -18.85
N ILE A 24 -12.01 -9.55 -18.34
CA ILE A 24 -11.49 -8.22 -18.68
C ILE A 24 -10.06 -8.05 -18.17
N GLU A 25 -9.74 -8.54 -16.97
CA GLU A 25 -8.39 -8.56 -16.40
C GLU A 25 -7.40 -9.27 -17.35
N ALA A 26 -7.74 -10.47 -17.82
CA ALA A 26 -6.89 -11.23 -18.74
C ALA A 26 -6.72 -10.53 -20.10
N TRP A 27 -7.79 -9.96 -20.67
CA TRP A 27 -7.72 -9.25 -21.95
C TRP A 27 -7.00 -7.91 -21.85
N THR A 28 -7.13 -7.20 -20.73
CA THR A 28 -6.39 -5.96 -20.48
C THR A 28 -4.90 -6.26 -20.31
N PHE A 29 -4.50 -7.44 -19.83
CA PHE A 29 -3.11 -7.88 -19.85
C PHE A 29 -2.58 -8.04 -21.29
N VAL A 30 -3.33 -8.72 -22.17
CA VAL A 30 -2.98 -8.85 -23.59
C VAL A 30 -2.87 -7.48 -24.28
N LEU A 31 -3.81 -6.58 -23.97
CA LEU A 31 -3.82 -5.21 -24.46
C LEU A 31 -2.59 -4.45 -23.98
N GLN A 32 -2.20 -4.58 -22.70
CA GLN A 32 -1.00 -3.94 -22.16
C GLN A 32 0.28 -4.41 -22.85
N VAL A 33 0.45 -5.72 -23.06
CA VAL A 33 1.61 -6.25 -23.78
C VAL A 33 1.66 -5.70 -25.20
N SER A 34 0.51 -5.68 -25.87
CA SER A 34 0.38 -5.17 -27.24
C SER A 34 0.72 -3.66 -27.31
N LEU A 35 0.12 -2.84 -26.44
CA LEU A 35 0.37 -1.40 -26.35
C LEU A 35 1.82 -1.09 -25.95
N ALA A 36 2.40 -1.85 -25.02
CA ALA A 36 3.80 -1.69 -24.62
C ALA A 36 4.75 -2.04 -25.77
N TYR A 37 4.47 -3.08 -26.55
CA TYR A 37 5.24 -3.45 -27.73
C TYR A 37 5.15 -2.36 -28.80
N LEU A 38 3.93 -1.91 -29.13
CA LEU A 38 3.70 -0.78 -30.02
C LEU A 38 4.46 0.45 -29.54
N TRP A 39 4.30 0.84 -28.28
CA TRP A 39 4.98 1.99 -27.70
C TRP A 39 6.51 1.87 -27.80
N TYR A 40 7.09 0.71 -27.49
CA TYR A 40 8.54 0.53 -27.56
C TYR A 40 9.10 0.58 -29.00
N TYR A 41 8.52 -0.19 -29.92
CA TYR A 41 9.08 -0.33 -31.27
C TYR A 41 8.72 0.82 -32.22
N THR A 42 7.70 1.62 -31.90
CA THR A 42 7.29 2.76 -32.72
C THR A 42 7.94 4.09 -32.32
N TRP A 43 8.90 4.08 -31.38
CA TRP A 43 9.60 5.31 -30.94
C TRP A 43 10.22 6.10 -32.11
N GLU A 44 11.03 5.46 -32.94
CA GLU A 44 11.65 6.11 -34.11
C GLU A 44 10.64 6.36 -35.25
N PRO A 45 9.82 5.38 -35.68
CA PRO A 45 8.82 5.59 -36.72
C PRO A 45 7.80 6.70 -36.43
N MET A 46 7.41 6.89 -35.17
CA MET A 46 6.42 7.90 -34.75
C MET A 46 7.07 9.18 -34.22
N ARG A 47 8.36 9.42 -34.50
CA ARG A 47 9.06 10.64 -34.06
C ARG A 47 8.37 11.94 -34.51
N ALA A 48 7.73 11.93 -35.69
CA ALA A 48 6.93 13.04 -36.21
C ALA A 48 5.52 13.13 -35.57
N PHE A 49 5.02 12.05 -34.98
CA PHE A 49 3.67 11.92 -34.41
C PHE A 49 3.71 11.73 -32.89
N LYS A 50 4.43 12.61 -32.19
CA LYS A 50 4.64 12.52 -30.73
C LYS A 50 3.33 12.40 -29.95
N GLY A 51 2.29 13.13 -30.36
CA GLY A 51 0.97 13.07 -29.71
C GLY A 51 0.34 11.68 -29.75
N VAL A 52 0.44 10.99 -30.89
CA VAL A 52 -0.09 9.62 -31.04
C VAL A 52 0.72 8.65 -30.20
N HIS A 53 2.06 8.76 -30.22
CA HIS A 53 2.92 7.92 -29.39
C HIS A 53 2.66 8.11 -27.89
N MET A 54 2.45 9.34 -27.44
CA MET A 54 2.04 9.65 -26.06
C MET A 54 0.64 9.10 -25.75
N ALA A 55 -0.30 9.15 -26.69
CA ALA A 55 -1.64 8.58 -26.53
C ALA A 55 -1.60 7.06 -26.35
N ILE A 56 -0.72 6.34 -27.08
CA ILE A 56 -0.48 4.90 -26.88
C ILE A 56 0.00 4.63 -25.44
N GLY A 57 0.95 5.43 -24.94
CA GLY A 57 1.42 5.33 -23.55
C GLY A 57 0.32 5.65 -22.53
N GLY A 58 -0.54 6.64 -22.82
CA GLY A 58 -1.71 6.95 -22.00
C GLY A 58 -2.73 5.80 -21.96
N LEU A 59 -3.02 5.19 -23.11
CA LEU A 59 -3.89 4.01 -23.20
C LEU A 59 -3.30 2.82 -22.45
N LEU A 60 -1.97 2.64 -22.48
CA LEU A 60 -1.29 1.61 -21.69
C LEU A 60 -1.56 1.83 -20.19
N ALA A 61 -1.43 3.07 -19.70
CA ALA A 61 -1.72 3.38 -18.29
C ALA A 61 -3.19 3.13 -17.91
N VAL A 62 -4.14 3.47 -18.80
CA VAL A 62 -5.57 3.17 -18.61
C VAL A 62 -5.81 1.67 -18.57
N ALA A 63 -5.19 0.91 -19.47
CA ALA A 63 -5.31 -0.55 -19.50
C ALA A 63 -4.73 -1.19 -18.23
N SER A 64 -3.59 -0.70 -17.73
CA SER A 64 -3.01 -1.15 -16.46
C SER A 64 -3.91 -0.83 -15.25
N PHE A 65 -4.50 0.37 -15.20
CA PHE A 65 -5.45 0.71 -14.16
C PHE A 65 -6.69 -0.18 -14.20
N LEU A 66 -7.25 -0.40 -15.41
CA LEU A 66 -8.41 -1.26 -15.60
C LEU A 66 -8.13 -2.69 -15.14
N GLN A 67 -6.95 -3.24 -15.46
CA GLN A 67 -6.54 -4.57 -14.98
C GLN A 67 -6.53 -4.65 -13.44
N VAL A 68 -5.91 -3.66 -12.78
CA VAL A 68 -5.87 -3.61 -11.31
C VAL A 68 -7.28 -3.49 -10.72
N TYR A 69 -8.13 -2.65 -11.30
CA TYR A 69 -9.51 -2.51 -10.85
C TYR A 69 -10.29 -3.82 -10.99
N MET A 70 -10.14 -4.55 -12.10
CA MET A 70 -10.84 -5.84 -12.31
C MET A 70 -10.44 -6.89 -11.27
N ILE A 71 -9.15 -7.03 -10.95
CA ILE A 71 -8.74 -7.98 -9.90
C ILE A 71 -9.15 -7.50 -8.50
N ASP A 72 -9.26 -6.18 -8.29
CA ASP A 72 -9.76 -5.60 -7.05
C ASP A 72 -11.25 -5.86 -6.82
N VAL A 73 -12.06 -5.92 -7.88
CA VAL A 73 -13.48 -6.33 -7.78
C VAL A 73 -13.58 -7.69 -7.08
N ILE A 74 -12.75 -8.66 -7.47
CA ILE A 74 -12.72 -9.99 -6.85
C ILE A 74 -12.17 -9.93 -5.43
N ALA A 75 -11.04 -9.23 -5.23
CA ALA A 75 -10.38 -9.17 -3.93
C ALA A 75 -11.26 -8.50 -2.84
N SER A 76 -11.98 -7.44 -3.22
CA SER A 76 -12.93 -6.72 -2.37
C SER A 76 -14.21 -7.50 -2.13
N TYR A 77 -14.74 -8.20 -3.14
CA TYR A 77 -15.88 -9.11 -2.96
C TYR A 77 -15.60 -10.19 -1.91
N MET A 78 -14.41 -10.80 -1.94
CA MET A 78 -14.03 -11.80 -0.94
C MET A 78 -13.99 -11.24 0.50
N LEU A 79 -13.80 -9.93 0.67
CA LEU A 79 -13.78 -9.27 1.96
C LEU A 79 -15.17 -8.78 2.40
N SER A 80 -15.93 -8.18 1.48
CA SER A 80 -17.28 -7.69 1.68
C SER A 80 -18.21 -8.24 0.58
N PRO A 81 -18.68 -9.49 0.71
CA PRO A 81 -19.55 -10.09 -0.30
C PRO A 81 -20.85 -9.32 -0.46
N THR A 82 -21.32 -9.25 -1.69
CA THR A 82 -22.62 -8.67 -2.04
C THR A 82 -23.37 -9.66 -2.93
N ASN A 83 -24.58 -9.34 -3.39
CA ASN A 83 -25.30 -10.18 -4.33
C ASN A 83 -24.47 -10.37 -5.63
N PRO A 84 -23.96 -11.60 -5.92
CA PRO A 84 -23.07 -11.82 -7.05
C PRO A 84 -23.79 -11.80 -8.41
N GLN A 85 -25.11 -11.97 -8.44
CA GLN A 85 -25.91 -11.89 -9.67
C GLN A 85 -26.07 -10.44 -10.17
N ASN A 86 -25.82 -9.45 -9.31
CA ASN A 86 -25.84 -8.04 -9.70
C ASN A 86 -24.41 -7.55 -10.04
N PRO A 87 -24.06 -7.38 -11.33
CA PRO A 87 -22.70 -7.03 -11.74
C PRO A 87 -22.24 -5.66 -11.21
N VAL A 88 -23.17 -4.71 -11.02
CA VAL A 88 -22.86 -3.38 -10.46
C VAL A 88 -22.50 -3.50 -8.99
N ARG A 89 -23.27 -4.28 -8.21
CA ARG A 89 -22.96 -4.50 -6.78
C ARG A 89 -21.68 -5.30 -6.58
N LEU A 90 -21.39 -6.24 -7.48
CA LEU A 90 -20.12 -6.95 -7.49
C LEU A 90 -18.95 -5.97 -7.70
N ALA A 91 -19.03 -5.10 -8.71
CA ALA A 91 -17.99 -4.12 -9.05
C ALA A 91 -17.82 -3.00 -8.01
N LEU A 92 -18.93 -2.53 -7.43
CA LEU A 92 -19.01 -1.41 -6.50
C LEU A 92 -19.41 -1.89 -5.09
N ASN A 93 -18.86 -3.02 -4.67
CA ASN A 93 -19.02 -3.46 -3.28
C ASN A 93 -18.31 -2.46 -2.33
N PRO A 94 -18.69 -2.40 -1.03
CA PRO A 94 -18.27 -1.31 -0.16
C PRO A 94 -16.75 -1.10 -0.07
N THR A 95 -15.98 -2.19 -0.15
CA THR A 95 -14.52 -2.10 -0.02
C THR A 95 -13.80 -1.92 -1.37
N SER A 96 -14.48 -2.01 -2.52
CA SER A 96 -13.83 -2.03 -3.84
C SER A 96 -13.14 -0.72 -4.20
N TYR A 97 -13.86 0.39 -4.14
CA TYR A 97 -13.30 1.71 -4.49
C TYR A 97 -12.13 2.11 -3.57
N PRO A 98 -12.26 2.08 -2.22
CA PRO A 98 -11.14 2.41 -1.35
C PRO A 98 -9.96 1.44 -1.51
N LEU A 99 -10.22 0.14 -1.75
CA LEU A 99 -9.16 -0.83 -2.04
C LEU A 99 -8.38 -0.46 -3.29
N THR A 100 -9.08 -0.14 -4.39
CA THR A 100 -8.45 0.24 -5.66
C THR A 100 -7.64 1.51 -5.54
N VAL A 101 -8.17 2.53 -4.85
CA VAL A 101 -7.41 3.76 -4.60
C VAL A 101 -6.15 3.47 -3.77
N HIS A 102 -6.30 2.72 -2.66
CA HIS A 102 -5.19 2.37 -1.78
C HIS A 102 -4.09 1.58 -2.51
N ARG A 103 -4.46 0.56 -3.27
CA ARG A 103 -3.54 -0.27 -4.07
C ARG A 103 -2.90 0.49 -5.21
N THR A 104 -3.64 1.36 -5.90
CA THR A 104 -3.10 2.16 -7.01
C THR A 104 -1.99 3.07 -6.52
N ILE A 105 -2.23 3.82 -5.45
CA ILE A 105 -1.21 4.70 -4.85
C ILE A 105 -0.05 3.86 -4.30
N GLY A 106 -0.34 2.69 -3.71
CA GLY A 106 0.69 1.80 -3.16
C GLY A 106 1.61 1.25 -4.24
N ASN A 107 1.05 0.85 -5.39
CA ASN A 107 1.80 0.38 -6.55
C ASN A 107 2.64 1.50 -7.17
N LEU A 108 2.11 2.73 -7.24
CA LEU A 108 2.87 3.90 -7.70
C LEU A 108 4.03 4.25 -6.75
N ALA A 109 3.86 4.08 -5.45
CA ALA A 109 4.95 4.22 -4.49
C ALA A 109 6.00 3.12 -4.68
N TYR A 110 5.55 1.87 -4.77
CA TYR A 110 6.40 0.69 -4.93
C TYR A 110 7.32 0.80 -6.16
N ILE A 111 6.76 1.19 -7.32
CA ILE A 111 7.57 1.30 -8.54
C ILE A 111 8.66 2.37 -8.41
N GLY A 112 8.41 3.46 -7.68
CA GLY A 112 9.43 4.48 -7.40
C GLY A 112 10.61 3.91 -6.61
N PHE A 113 10.35 3.15 -5.55
CA PHE A 113 11.39 2.53 -4.73
C PHE A 113 12.13 1.41 -5.48
N ALA A 114 11.42 0.59 -6.26
CA ALA A 114 12.03 -0.44 -7.09
C ALA A 114 12.92 0.15 -8.18
N PHE A 115 12.43 1.19 -8.87
CA PHE A 115 13.20 1.93 -9.87
C PHE A 115 14.43 2.61 -9.26
N GLY A 116 14.29 3.19 -8.06
CA GLY A 116 15.41 3.76 -7.31
C GLY A 116 16.51 2.75 -7.01
N GLY A 117 16.15 1.56 -6.52
CA GLY A 117 17.10 0.47 -6.28
C GLY A 117 17.74 -0.08 -7.56
N PHE A 118 16.98 -0.21 -8.64
CA PHE A 118 17.52 -0.58 -9.96
C PHE A 118 18.56 0.45 -10.44
N CYS A 119 18.23 1.74 -10.37
CA CYS A 119 19.16 2.81 -10.72
C CYS A 119 20.41 2.79 -9.85
N ALA A 120 20.29 2.44 -8.56
CA ALA A 120 21.44 2.31 -7.68
C ALA A 120 22.41 1.20 -8.12
N ILE A 121 21.88 0.04 -8.51
CA ILE A 121 22.69 -1.06 -9.06
C ILE A 121 23.36 -0.64 -10.37
N ARG A 122 22.60 0.03 -11.26
CA ARG A 122 23.11 0.54 -12.54
C ARG A 122 24.18 1.61 -12.35
N TYR A 123 24.01 2.53 -11.40
CA TYR A 123 25.01 3.53 -11.03
C TYR A 123 26.32 2.89 -10.59
N LEU A 124 26.27 1.88 -9.71
CA LEU A 124 27.46 1.18 -9.24
C LEU A 124 28.19 0.41 -10.34
N ARG A 125 27.47 -0.02 -11.38
CA ARG A 125 28.02 -0.73 -12.55
C ARG A 125 28.36 0.19 -13.73
N ALA A 126 28.02 1.47 -13.64
CA ALA A 126 28.23 2.43 -14.73
C ALA A 126 29.72 2.71 -14.96
N LYS A 127 30.13 2.61 -16.22
CA LYS A 127 31.51 2.81 -16.68
C LYS A 127 31.77 4.24 -17.17
N THR A 128 30.73 4.92 -17.67
CA THR A 128 30.83 6.28 -18.19
C THR A 128 30.35 7.31 -17.17
N ALA A 129 30.85 8.54 -17.27
CA ALA A 129 30.41 9.65 -16.42
C ALA A 129 28.94 10.03 -16.70
N GLU A 130 28.50 9.91 -17.96
CA GLU A 130 27.13 10.17 -18.38
C GLU A 130 26.14 9.19 -17.73
N ASP A 131 26.40 7.88 -17.81
CA ASP A 131 25.56 6.86 -17.16
C ASP A 131 25.47 7.11 -15.65
N ARG A 132 26.59 7.41 -15.00
CA ARG A 132 26.61 7.73 -13.57
C ARG A 132 25.74 8.93 -13.25
N ARG A 133 25.84 9.99 -14.05
CA ARG A 133 25.01 11.19 -13.87
C ARG A 133 23.52 10.86 -13.99
N PHE A 134 23.15 10.09 -15.01
CA PHE A 134 21.78 9.70 -15.26
C PHE A 134 21.22 8.83 -14.12
N TYR A 135 21.90 7.74 -13.76
CA TYR A 135 21.40 6.81 -12.73
C TYR A 135 21.40 7.40 -11.32
N ASP A 136 22.28 8.37 -11.02
CA ASP A 136 22.23 9.12 -9.75
C ASP A 136 20.96 9.97 -9.68
N TRP A 137 20.68 10.75 -10.72
CA TRP A 137 19.45 11.54 -10.82
C TRP A 137 18.20 10.66 -10.80
N ALA A 138 18.17 9.63 -11.63
CA ALA A 138 17.03 8.72 -11.75
C ALA A 138 16.76 7.98 -10.43
N GLY A 139 17.81 7.55 -9.73
CA GLY A 139 17.70 6.91 -8.43
C GLY A 139 17.14 7.83 -7.35
N SER A 140 17.61 9.08 -7.29
CA SER A 140 17.07 10.13 -6.43
C SER A 140 15.60 10.42 -6.74
N PHE A 141 15.26 10.57 -8.02
CA PHE A 141 13.90 10.82 -8.46
C PHE A 141 12.95 9.68 -8.09
N GLY A 142 13.36 8.42 -8.31
CA GLY A 142 12.58 7.25 -7.93
C GLY A 142 12.27 7.20 -6.43
N LEU A 143 13.25 7.51 -5.58
CA LEU A 143 13.03 7.62 -4.13
C LEU A 143 12.07 8.75 -3.79
N LEU A 144 12.26 9.94 -4.35
CA LEU A 144 11.39 11.09 -4.11
C LEU A 144 9.93 10.79 -4.52
N TRP A 145 9.74 10.17 -5.69
CA TRP A 145 8.44 9.71 -6.17
C TRP A 145 7.81 8.70 -5.20
N GLY A 146 8.57 7.67 -4.83
CA GLY A 146 8.11 6.62 -3.90
C GLY A 146 7.66 7.20 -2.56
N VAL A 147 8.45 8.08 -1.95
CA VAL A 147 8.10 8.78 -0.71
C VAL A 147 6.86 9.64 -0.88
N SER A 148 6.77 10.41 -1.97
CA SER A 148 5.65 11.31 -2.22
C SER A 148 4.33 10.56 -2.36
N MET A 149 4.31 9.43 -3.08
CA MET A 149 3.13 8.57 -3.17
C MET A 149 2.82 7.89 -1.82
N THR A 150 3.85 7.52 -1.06
CA THR A 150 3.68 6.94 0.29
C THR A 150 3.05 7.94 1.27
N LEU A 151 3.30 9.25 1.13
CA LEU A 151 2.65 10.26 1.98
C LEU A 151 1.12 10.29 1.84
N LEU A 152 0.58 9.81 0.72
CA LEU A 152 -0.87 9.69 0.51
C LEU A 152 -1.46 8.43 1.17
N GLN A 153 -0.63 7.42 1.43
CA GLN A 153 -1.04 6.12 1.96
C GLN A 153 -1.78 6.17 3.31
N PRO A 154 -1.38 6.99 4.31
CA PRO A 154 -2.12 7.08 5.57
C PRO A 154 -3.58 7.53 5.37
N VAL A 155 -3.82 8.45 4.44
CA VAL A 155 -5.17 8.97 4.16
C VAL A 155 -6.03 7.92 3.46
N VAL A 156 -5.53 7.35 2.36
CA VAL A 156 -6.30 6.36 1.60
C VAL A 156 -6.41 5.02 2.32
N GLY A 157 -5.38 4.64 3.07
CA GLY A 157 -5.38 3.47 3.94
C GLY A 157 -6.36 3.61 5.10
N TYR A 158 -6.50 4.80 5.68
CA TYR A 158 -7.55 5.07 6.66
C TYR A 158 -8.94 4.90 6.06
N SER A 159 -9.20 5.47 4.87
CA SER A 159 -10.50 5.32 4.20
C SER A 159 -10.84 3.85 3.95
N TYR A 160 -9.87 3.05 3.52
CA TYR A 160 -10.06 1.62 3.31
C TYR A 160 -10.29 0.88 4.63
N ALA A 161 -9.47 1.12 5.64
CA ALA A 161 -9.64 0.51 6.96
C ALA A 161 -11.01 0.83 7.58
N LYS A 162 -11.57 2.02 7.30
CA LYS A 162 -12.91 2.41 7.75
C LYS A 162 -14.00 1.60 7.07
N GLU A 163 -13.94 1.38 5.76
CA GLU A 163 -14.90 0.53 5.06
C GLU A 163 -14.83 -0.93 5.54
N VAL A 164 -13.62 -1.44 5.80
CA VAL A 164 -13.46 -2.77 6.42
C VAL A 164 -14.08 -2.81 7.83
N GLN A 165 -13.97 -1.74 8.61
CA GLN A 165 -14.61 -1.65 9.93
C GLN A 165 -16.14 -1.74 9.83
N LEU A 166 -16.73 -1.06 8.85
CA LEU A 166 -18.19 -0.95 8.69
C LEU A 166 -18.81 -2.21 8.09
N HIS A 167 -18.11 -2.86 7.14
CA HIS A 167 -18.68 -3.94 6.34
C HIS A 167 -18.09 -5.33 6.63
N SER A 168 -16.93 -5.39 7.30
CA SER A 168 -16.22 -6.64 7.61
C SER A 168 -15.55 -6.56 8.99
N TYR A 169 -16.34 -6.23 10.02
CA TYR A 169 -15.85 -5.94 11.37
C TYR A 169 -14.96 -7.04 11.95
N GLY A 170 -15.26 -8.32 11.70
CA GLY A 170 -14.42 -9.43 12.15
C GLY A 170 -12.97 -9.35 11.62
N SER A 171 -12.81 -8.99 10.33
CA SER A 171 -11.49 -8.79 9.72
C SER A 171 -10.79 -7.55 10.25
N TRP A 172 -11.52 -6.45 10.43
CA TRP A 172 -10.99 -5.24 11.05
C TRP A 172 -10.52 -5.48 12.49
N TYR A 173 -11.34 -6.15 13.30
CA TYR A 173 -11.06 -6.48 14.68
C TYR A 173 -9.80 -7.34 14.79
N LYS A 174 -9.68 -8.38 13.95
CA LYS A 174 -8.51 -9.24 13.93
C LYS A 174 -7.21 -8.49 13.65
N MET A 175 -7.29 -7.49 12.76
CA MET A 175 -6.19 -6.63 12.37
C MET A 175 -5.81 -5.59 13.43
N MET A 176 -6.79 -4.99 14.11
CA MET A 176 -6.57 -3.90 15.07
C MET A 176 -6.35 -4.38 16.51
N PHE A 177 -7.10 -5.38 16.96
CA PHE A 177 -7.11 -5.87 18.35
C PHE A 177 -6.82 -7.37 18.48
N GLY A 178 -7.07 -8.14 17.44
CA GLY A 178 -6.92 -9.59 17.47
C GLY A 178 -5.50 -10.06 17.16
N THR A 179 -5.43 -11.28 16.62
CA THR A 179 -4.17 -12.02 16.42
C THR A 179 -3.22 -11.37 15.41
N LEU A 180 -3.71 -10.49 14.53
CA LEU A 180 -2.88 -9.78 13.54
C LEU A 180 -2.42 -8.41 14.02
N SER A 181 -2.86 -7.95 15.19
CA SER A 181 -2.45 -6.64 15.74
C SER A 181 -0.93 -6.47 15.90
N PRO A 182 -0.13 -7.49 16.28
CA PRO A 182 1.33 -7.33 16.34
C PRO A 182 1.96 -7.17 14.95
N VAL A 183 1.39 -7.83 13.93
CA VAL A 183 1.84 -7.70 12.54
C VAL A 183 1.46 -6.32 11.99
N PHE A 184 0.31 -5.79 12.38
CA PHE A 184 -0.08 -4.43 12.05
C PHE A 184 0.78 -3.37 12.76
N LEU A 185 1.23 -3.64 13.99
CA LEU A 185 2.23 -2.81 14.67
C LEU A 185 3.58 -2.84 13.94
N TRP A 186 4.00 -4.02 13.47
CA TRP A 186 5.18 -4.16 12.62
C TRP A 186 5.05 -3.36 11.33
N GLN A 187 3.88 -3.41 10.69
CA GLN A 187 3.57 -2.64 9.48
C GLN A 187 3.76 -1.13 9.68
N ILE A 188 3.25 -0.55 10.78
CA ILE A 188 3.45 0.87 11.11
C ILE A 188 4.91 1.18 11.41
N THR A 189 5.60 0.28 12.12
CA THR A 189 7.02 0.43 12.44
C THR A 189 7.88 0.44 11.18
N LEU A 190 7.59 -0.46 10.23
CA LEU A 190 8.27 -0.56 8.95
C LEU A 190 8.07 0.72 8.12
N LEU A 191 6.89 1.34 8.18
CA LEU A 191 6.64 2.64 7.54
C LEU A 191 7.57 3.73 8.11
N GLY A 192 7.73 3.77 9.43
CA GLY A 192 8.69 4.65 10.09
C GLY A 192 10.13 4.42 9.67
N ILE A 193 10.55 3.16 9.59
CA ILE A 193 11.89 2.78 9.12
C ILE A 193 12.10 3.23 7.67
N MET A 194 11.09 3.10 6.80
CA MET A 194 11.14 3.59 5.42
C MET A 194 11.28 5.13 5.39
N PHE A 195 10.44 5.88 6.11
CA PHE A 195 10.58 7.34 6.13
C PHE A 195 11.91 7.81 6.75
N LEU A 196 12.41 7.13 7.77
CA LEU A 196 13.74 7.37 8.34
C LEU A 196 14.83 7.14 7.29
N THR A 197 14.77 6.01 6.60
CA THR A 197 15.73 5.63 5.55
C THR A 197 15.73 6.64 4.40
N ALA A 198 14.55 7.12 3.98
CA ALA A 198 14.41 8.18 2.98
C ALA A 198 15.02 9.50 3.47
N THR A 199 14.71 9.91 4.70
CA THR A 199 15.22 11.16 5.27
C THR A 199 16.74 11.13 5.42
N LEU A 200 17.31 9.98 5.79
CA LEU A 200 18.74 9.75 5.82
C LEU A 200 19.38 9.82 4.43
N TYR A 201 18.72 9.29 3.40
CA TYR A 201 19.17 9.47 2.02
C TYR A 201 19.20 10.96 1.65
N PHE A 202 18.10 11.69 1.88
CA PHE A 202 18.03 13.12 1.56
C PHE A 202 19.12 13.92 2.28
N ALA A 203 19.31 13.69 3.58
CA ALA A 203 20.34 14.34 4.38
C ALA A 203 21.75 14.07 3.82
N ARG A 204 22.04 12.80 3.49
CA ARG A 204 23.35 12.41 2.94
C ARG A 204 23.56 12.97 1.54
N ARG A 205 22.55 12.90 0.68
CA ARG A 205 22.65 13.36 -0.71
C ARG A 205 22.95 14.84 -0.79
N LEU A 206 22.28 15.67 0.02
CA LEU A 206 22.58 17.10 0.10
C LEU A 206 23.94 17.37 0.75
N ARG A 207 24.32 16.61 1.79
CA ARG A 207 25.63 16.76 2.44
C ARG A 207 26.80 16.46 1.50
N THR A 208 26.66 15.49 0.60
CA THR A 208 27.73 15.10 -0.33
C THR A 208 28.19 16.25 -1.22
N ASP A 209 27.28 17.16 -1.58
CA ASP A 209 27.56 18.35 -2.39
C ASP A 209 27.49 19.66 -1.58
N GLU A 210 27.51 19.58 -0.23
CA GLU A 210 27.40 20.72 0.68
C GLU A 210 26.15 21.62 0.42
N ALA A 211 25.10 21.02 -0.13
CA ALA A 211 23.86 21.70 -0.43
C ALA A 211 23.11 22.10 0.85
N ARG A 212 22.39 23.23 0.76
CA ARG A 212 21.59 23.79 1.86
C ARG A 212 20.54 22.78 2.35
N GLY A 213 20.31 22.72 3.66
CA GLY A 213 19.27 21.90 4.27
C GLY A 213 19.72 20.53 4.79
N SER A 214 20.97 20.11 4.53
CA SER A 214 21.52 18.83 5.03
C SER A 214 21.47 18.70 6.56
N GLY A 215 21.75 19.78 7.30
CA GLY A 215 21.67 19.82 8.76
C GLY A 215 20.24 19.65 9.30
N ILE A 216 19.26 20.30 8.67
CA ILE A 216 17.84 20.18 9.05
C ILE A 216 17.35 18.77 8.76
N LEU A 217 17.70 18.17 7.61
CA LEU A 217 17.33 16.78 7.30
C LEU A 217 17.96 15.77 8.28
N LYS A 218 19.16 16.05 8.80
CA LYS A 218 19.76 15.25 9.87
C LYS A 218 18.94 15.35 11.16
N LEU A 219 18.49 16.54 11.54
CA LEU A 219 17.60 16.74 12.69
C LEU A 219 16.25 16.05 12.49
N LEU A 220 15.64 16.18 11.31
CA LEU A 220 14.39 15.50 10.96
C LEU A 220 14.57 13.97 10.98
N SER A 221 15.75 13.44 10.65
CA SER A 221 16.04 12.01 10.79
C SER A 221 16.01 11.57 12.27
N VAL A 222 16.51 12.40 13.19
CA VAL A 222 16.40 12.12 14.63
C VAL A 222 14.94 12.17 15.09
N GLY A 223 14.17 13.17 14.67
CA GLY A 223 12.73 13.25 14.95
C GLY A 223 11.95 12.05 14.42
N MET A 224 12.28 11.61 13.19
CA MET A 224 11.69 10.42 12.57
C MET A 224 12.05 9.14 13.33
N LEU A 225 13.28 9.03 13.83
CA LEU A 225 13.70 7.91 14.68
C LEU A 225 12.90 7.89 15.99
N LEU A 226 12.81 9.01 16.71
CA LEU A 226 12.06 9.10 17.97
C LEU A 226 10.58 8.78 17.77
N THR A 227 9.97 9.32 16.70
CA THR A 227 8.59 9.01 16.32
C THR A 227 8.44 7.53 15.98
N THR A 228 9.46 6.90 15.38
CA THR A 228 9.45 5.47 15.09
C THR A 228 9.54 4.61 16.33
N LEU A 229 10.35 5.00 17.31
CA LEU A 229 10.41 4.31 18.60
C LEU A 229 9.08 4.43 19.35
N LEU A 230 8.39 5.58 19.27
CA LEU A 230 7.05 5.78 19.81
C LEU A 230 6.01 4.89 19.10
N ALA A 231 6.07 4.81 17.76
CA ALA A 231 5.18 3.98 16.97
C ALA A 231 5.45 2.48 17.16
N ALA A 232 6.68 2.08 17.47
CA ALA A 232 7.08 0.69 17.68
C ALA A 232 6.77 0.15 19.08
N GLN A 233 6.35 0.99 20.03
CA GLN A 233 6.05 0.56 21.40
C GLN A 233 5.06 -0.63 21.41
N PRO A 234 5.39 -1.74 22.10
CA PRO A 234 4.48 -2.86 22.29
C PRO A 234 3.17 -2.43 22.92
N TYR A 235 2.08 -3.10 22.57
CA TYR A 235 0.75 -2.81 23.14
C TYR A 235 0.71 -2.94 24.67
N ALA A 236 1.57 -3.80 25.24
CA ALA A 236 1.67 -4.03 26.68
C ALA A 236 2.15 -2.79 27.47
N LEU A 237 2.84 -1.85 26.82
CA LEU A 237 3.26 -0.58 27.43
C LEU A 237 2.21 0.52 27.26
N GLY A 238 1.07 0.20 26.63
CA GLY A 238 -0.03 1.11 26.40
C GLY A 238 -1.08 1.13 27.50
N PHE A 239 -1.85 2.21 27.57
CA PHE A 239 -3.11 2.22 28.33
C PHE A 239 -4.04 1.11 27.81
N SER A 240 -4.49 0.23 28.72
CA SER A 240 -5.57 -0.72 28.45
C SER A 240 -6.90 0.02 28.31
N TYR A 241 -7.84 -0.54 27.56
CA TYR A 241 -9.19 0.04 27.46
C TYR A 241 -9.82 0.24 28.84
N GLU A 242 -9.65 -0.71 29.75
CA GLU A 242 -10.11 -0.62 31.13
C GLU A 242 -9.50 0.57 31.87
N SER A 243 -8.19 0.83 31.72
CA SER A 243 -7.54 1.99 32.33
C SER A 243 -8.04 3.32 31.75
N VAL A 244 -8.33 3.36 30.44
CA VAL A 244 -8.88 4.54 29.75
C VAL A 244 -10.32 4.81 30.20
N ALA A 245 -11.13 3.76 30.32
CA ALA A 245 -12.51 3.84 30.79
C ALA A 245 -12.58 4.24 32.27
N ALA A 246 -11.74 3.64 33.13
CA ALA A 246 -11.65 3.97 34.54
C ALA A 246 -11.19 5.42 34.78
N ALA A 247 -10.34 5.96 33.90
CA ALA A 247 -9.91 7.36 33.94
C ALA A 247 -10.96 8.35 33.40
N GLY A 248 -12.15 7.89 32.96
CA GLY A 248 -13.16 8.74 32.32
C GLY A 248 -12.72 9.31 30.96
N LEU A 249 -11.66 8.74 30.38
CA LEU A 249 -11.06 9.17 29.12
C LEU A 249 -11.66 8.43 27.92
N ASN A 250 -12.65 7.55 28.12
CA ASN A 250 -13.43 6.92 27.06
C ASN A 250 -14.48 7.87 26.46
N ARG A 251 -14.02 9.05 26.02
CA ARG A 251 -14.77 10.06 25.28
C ARG A 251 -13.95 10.51 24.07
N PRO A 252 -14.56 11.13 23.05
CA PRO A 252 -13.84 11.61 21.89
C PRO A 252 -12.69 12.56 22.25
N PHE A 253 -11.62 12.57 21.45
CA PHE A 253 -10.44 13.40 21.75
C PHE A 253 -10.73 14.91 21.75
N TRP A 254 -11.72 15.38 20.97
CA TRP A 254 -12.17 16.78 21.00
C TRP A 254 -12.93 17.15 22.28
N GLU A 255 -13.35 16.16 23.06
CA GLU A 255 -13.95 16.32 24.40
C GLU A 255 -12.91 16.05 25.51
N GLY A 256 -11.62 15.98 25.18
CA GLY A 256 -10.55 15.71 26.14
C GLY A 256 -10.52 14.25 26.60
N GLY A 257 -10.94 13.31 25.74
CA GLY A 257 -10.72 11.87 25.94
C GLY A 257 -9.66 11.28 25.01
N LEU A 258 -9.59 9.95 25.00
CA LEU A 258 -8.61 9.16 24.26
C LEU A 258 -9.26 8.35 23.13
N ILE A 259 -10.58 8.45 22.93
CA ILE A 259 -11.24 7.84 21.76
C ILE A 259 -10.95 8.69 20.53
N ASN A 260 -10.36 8.07 19.52
CA ASN A 260 -10.13 8.69 18.24
C ASN A 260 -11.26 8.32 17.24
N PRO A 261 -11.83 9.27 16.47
CA PRO A 261 -12.75 8.97 15.36
C PRO A 261 -12.13 8.07 14.28
N LEU A 262 -10.78 8.01 14.23
CA LEU A 262 -10.01 7.21 13.29
C LEU A 262 -9.91 5.72 13.70
N GLY A 263 -10.63 5.32 14.76
CA GLY A 263 -10.65 3.96 15.31
C GLY A 263 -9.94 3.88 16.65
N SER A 264 -10.19 2.81 17.41
CA SER A 264 -9.60 2.55 18.74
C SER A 264 -8.10 2.20 18.70
N MET A 265 -7.37 2.68 17.69
CA MET A 265 -5.93 2.89 17.84
C MET A 265 -5.75 3.94 18.92
N ILE A 266 -5.56 3.44 20.14
CA ILE A 266 -4.67 3.99 21.15
C ILE A 266 -4.00 5.33 20.70
N PRO A 267 -4.26 6.47 21.39
CA PRO A 267 -4.00 7.83 20.89
C PRO A 267 -2.60 8.08 20.32
N TRP A 268 -1.56 7.48 20.91
CA TRP A 268 -0.18 7.74 20.51
C TRP A 268 0.19 7.14 19.17
N LYS A 269 -0.49 6.11 18.65
CA LYS A 269 -0.21 5.56 17.32
C LYS A 269 -0.69 6.50 16.22
N VAL A 270 -1.85 7.13 16.41
CA VAL A 270 -2.34 8.15 15.48
C VAL A 270 -1.44 9.38 15.52
N LEU A 271 -1.06 9.83 16.72
CA LEU A 271 -0.08 10.92 16.85
C LEU A 271 1.23 10.57 16.14
N ALA A 272 1.74 9.35 16.30
CA ALA A 272 2.95 8.90 15.61
C ALA A 272 2.79 8.93 14.08
N LEU A 273 1.65 8.49 13.54
CA LEU A 273 1.34 8.57 12.10
C LEU A 273 1.25 10.03 11.60
N MET A 274 0.67 10.93 12.40
CA MET A 274 0.63 12.36 12.10
C MET A 274 2.05 12.94 12.07
N PHE A 275 2.87 12.67 13.09
CA PHE A 275 4.26 13.12 13.15
C PHE A 275 5.09 12.54 12.01
N TYR A 276 4.93 11.27 11.64
CA TYR A 276 5.56 10.69 10.45
C TYR A 276 5.24 11.49 9.20
N THR A 277 3.95 11.76 8.98
CA THR A 277 3.49 12.47 7.78
C THR A 277 4.06 13.89 7.74
N LEU A 278 4.00 14.63 8.86
CA LEU A 278 4.52 16.00 8.95
C LEU A 278 6.04 16.06 8.78
N ILE A 279 6.79 15.19 9.46
CA ILE A 279 8.26 15.14 9.35
C ILE A 279 8.67 14.70 7.94
N ALA A 280 7.99 13.74 7.33
CA ALA A 280 8.27 13.28 5.98
C ALA A 280 7.93 14.34 4.91
N ILE A 281 6.81 15.08 5.06
CA ILE A 281 6.52 16.26 4.24
C ILE A 281 7.64 17.30 4.38
N ALA A 282 8.03 17.63 5.61
CA ALA A 282 9.12 18.57 5.85
C ALA A 282 10.44 18.09 5.22
N ALA A 283 10.75 16.78 5.31
CA ALA A 283 11.93 16.20 4.71
C ALA A 283 11.91 16.32 3.17
N VAL A 284 10.78 16.04 2.53
CA VAL A 284 10.61 16.23 1.08
C VAL A 284 10.77 17.70 0.70
N VAL A 285 10.12 18.63 1.41
CA VAL A 285 10.21 20.07 1.14
C VAL A 285 11.66 20.57 1.25
N TRP A 286 12.37 20.20 2.32
CA TRP A 286 13.76 20.59 2.51
C TRP A 286 14.69 19.93 1.49
N TYR A 287 14.41 18.69 1.09
CA TYR A 287 15.14 18.03 0.02
C TYR A 287 14.99 18.78 -1.31
N LEU A 288 13.75 19.10 -1.70
CA LEU A 288 13.45 19.85 -2.92
C LEU A 288 14.11 21.24 -2.92
N ARG A 289 14.14 21.94 -1.78
CA ARG A 289 14.82 23.23 -1.62
C ARG A 289 16.35 23.13 -1.78
N GLY A 290 16.94 22.00 -1.42
CA GLY A 290 18.37 21.74 -1.56
C GLY A 290 18.79 21.17 -2.91
N LEU A 291 17.85 20.61 -3.69
CA LEU A 291 18.11 19.99 -4.99
C LEU A 291 18.90 20.87 -5.99
N PRO A 292 18.69 22.20 -6.09
CA PRO A 292 19.46 23.03 -7.02
C PRO A 292 20.97 23.03 -6.76
N GLY A 293 21.40 22.72 -5.53
CA GLY A 293 22.82 22.61 -5.17
C GLY A 293 23.43 21.23 -5.42
N VAL A 294 22.66 20.26 -5.92
CA VAL A 294 23.09 18.87 -6.10
C VAL A 294 23.80 18.71 -7.44
N VAL A 295 24.97 18.09 -7.42
CA VAL A 295 25.72 17.74 -8.63
C VAL A 295 25.56 16.24 -8.89
N TRP A 296 24.85 15.92 -9.97
CA TRP A 296 24.57 14.53 -10.37
C TRP A 296 25.83 13.81 -10.86
N GLY A 297 25.97 12.54 -10.49
CA GLY A 297 27.13 11.69 -10.80
C GLY A 297 28.20 11.66 -9.70
N ARG A 298 28.00 12.42 -8.60
CA ARG A 298 28.90 12.48 -7.44
C ARG A 298 28.40 11.70 -6.21
N ALA A 299 27.27 11.01 -6.31
CA ALA A 299 26.75 10.20 -5.21
C ALA A 299 27.75 9.15 -4.73
N ARG A 300 27.90 9.01 -3.41
CA ARG A 300 28.80 8.01 -2.83
C ARG A 300 28.11 6.65 -2.73
N ARG A 301 28.89 5.59 -2.50
CA ARG A 301 28.37 4.22 -2.34
C ARG A 301 27.33 4.08 -1.21
N GLY A 302 27.38 4.94 -0.19
CA GLY A 302 26.42 4.92 0.92
C GLY A 302 25.00 5.26 0.48
N GLU A 303 24.85 6.27 -0.38
CA GLU A 303 23.58 6.72 -0.93
C GLU A 303 22.94 5.62 -1.77
N GLN A 304 23.74 4.92 -2.58
CA GLN A 304 23.29 3.79 -3.39
C GLN A 304 22.86 2.59 -2.54
N ARG A 305 23.58 2.31 -1.44
CA ARG A 305 23.17 1.29 -0.46
C ARG A 305 21.83 1.61 0.19
N ILE A 306 21.57 2.89 0.48
CA ILE A 306 20.29 3.31 1.04
C ILE A 306 19.14 3.13 0.04
N LEU A 307 19.35 3.42 -1.25
CA LEU A 307 18.35 3.15 -2.28
C LEU A 307 18.03 1.66 -2.39
N MET A 308 19.05 0.79 -2.38
CA MET A 308 18.85 -0.67 -2.37
C MET A 308 18.13 -1.15 -1.10
N LEU A 309 18.51 -0.62 0.08
CA LEU A 309 17.83 -0.91 1.34
C LEU A 309 16.36 -0.50 1.28
N MET A 310 16.06 0.65 0.69
CA MET A 310 14.67 1.11 0.52
C MET A 310 13.85 0.12 -0.29
N THR A 311 14.40 -0.43 -1.37
CA THR A 311 13.72 -1.47 -2.16
C THR A 311 13.41 -2.70 -1.31
N ILE A 312 14.37 -3.16 -0.49
CA ILE A 312 14.18 -4.31 0.41
C ILE A 312 13.07 -4.03 1.43
N LEU A 313 13.11 -2.87 2.08
CA LEU A 313 12.09 -2.45 3.04
C LEU A 313 10.70 -2.36 2.38
N THR A 314 10.63 -1.86 1.15
CA THR A 314 9.38 -1.78 0.38
C THR A 314 8.86 -3.17 0.01
N MET A 315 9.73 -4.11 -0.38
CA MET A 315 9.30 -5.49 -0.62
C MET A 315 8.74 -6.13 0.66
N MET A 316 9.40 -5.92 1.78
CA MET A 316 8.95 -6.38 3.09
C MET A 316 7.59 -5.76 3.47
N MET A 317 7.37 -4.49 3.14
CA MET A 317 6.11 -3.78 3.32
C MET A 317 4.97 -4.43 2.53
N MET A 318 5.20 -4.73 1.25
CA MET A 318 4.21 -5.35 0.38
C MET A 318 3.86 -6.78 0.83
N VAL A 319 4.87 -7.56 1.23
CA VAL A 319 4.67 -8.92 1.75
C VAL A 319 3.88 -8.90 3.07
N THR A 320 4.23 -7.99 3.98
CA THR A 320 3.55 -7.83 5.27
C THR A 320 2.07 -7.46 5.07
N MET A 321 1.77 -6.49 4.20
CA MET A 321 0.39 -6.14 3.87
C MET A 321 -0.38 -7.24 3.17
N GLY A 322 0.26 -7.96 2.25
CA GLY A 322 -0.34 -9.12 1.60
C GLY A 322 -0.74 -10.18 2.61
N PHE A 323 0.14 -10.46 3.58
CA PHE A 323 -0.12 -11.39 4.67
C PHE A 323 -1.27 -10.92 5.58
N ILE A 324 -1.25 -9.66 6.03
CA ILE A 324 -2.31 -9.08 6.88
C ILE A 324 -3.66 -9.18 6.19
N ARG A 325 -3.75 -8.74 4.92
CA ARG A 325 -4.99 -8.75 4.15
C ARG A 325 -5.56 -10.15 4.03
N GLU A 326 -4.73 -11.11 3.60
CA GLU A 326 -5.18 -12.49 3.38
C GLU A 326 -5.66 -13.13 4.69
N ASN A 327 -4.87 -13.00 5.76
CA ASN A 327 -5.20 -13.62 7.05
C ASN A 327 -6.30 -12.89 7.80
N SER A 328 -6.61 -11.64 7.47
CA SER A 328 -7.68 -10.87 8.11
C SER A 328 -9.07 -11.48 7.89
N ARG A 329 -9.28 -12.16 6.76
CA ARG A 329 -10.55 -12.87 6.46
C ARG A 329 -10.69 -14.20 7.18
N GLY A 330 -9.58 -14.80 7.60
CA GLY A 330 -9.58 -16.10 8.28
C GLY A 330 -10.53 -16.10 9.48
N PRO A 331 -11.46 -17.07 9.60
CA PRO A 331 -11.39 -18.41 8.99
C PRO A 331 -12.00 -18.55 7.58
N PHE A 332 -12.35 -17.46 6.90
CA PHE A 332 -13.03 -17.48 5.61
C PHE A 332 -12.11 -17.21 4.41
N LEU A 333 -12.42 -17.84 3.28
CA LEU A 333 -11.93 -17.48 1.95
C LEU A 333 -12.78 -16.36 1.34
N ILE A 334 -14.10 -16.46 1.52
CA ILE A 334 -15.10 -15.45 1.19
C ILE A 334 -15.84 -15.14 2.49
N SER A 335 -15.72 -13.91 2.97
CA SER A 335 -16.13 -13.53 4.34
C SER A 335 -17.61 -13.85 4.60
N GLY A 336 -17.88 -14.79 5.50
CA GLY A 336 -19.25 -15.20 5.84
C GLY A 336 -19.92 -16.18 4.85
N GLU A 337 -19.27 -16.50 3.72
CA GLU A 337 -19.85 -17.35 2.67
C GLU A 337 -19.08 -18.67 2.50
N MET A 338 -17.74 -18.67 2.62
CA MET A 338 -16.92 -19.87 2.40
C MET A 338 -15.74 -19.96 3.37
N THR A 339 -15.58 -21.11 4.02
CA THR A 339 -14.50 -21.35 5.01
C THR A 339 -13.19 -21.81 4.34
N ILE A 340 -12.06 -21.54 4.99
CA ILE A 340 -10.74 -22.03 4.58
C ILE A 340 -10.65 -23.55 4.80
N GLN A 341 -11.18 -24.04 5.92
CA GLN A 341 -11.16 -25.47 6.26
C GLN A 341 -12.20 -26.22 5.43
N GLY A 342 -11.73 -27.02 4.47
CA GLY A 342 -12.59 -27.86 3.64
C GLY A 342 -13.35 -27.11 2.55
N GLN A 343 -13.13 -25.81 2.37
CA GLN A 343 -13.82 -24.99 1.35
C GLN A 343 -15.35 -25.13 1.44
N GLN A 344 -15.90 -25.14 2.65
CA GLN A 344 -17.33 -25.35 2.85
C GLN A 344 -18.08 -24.03 2.74
N ASP A 345 -19.18 -24.05 1.99
CA ASP A 345 -20.11 -22.93 1.93
C ASP A 345 -20.89 -22.85 3.26
N VAL A 346 -20.89 -21.66 3.86
CA VAL A 346 -21.64 -21.37 5.08
C VAL A 346 -23.10 -21.26 4.68
N GLN A 347 -23.91 -22.27 5.03
CA GLN A 347 -25.31 -22.37 4.58
C GLN A 347 -26.09 -21.06 4.79
N SER A 348 -26.82 -20.65 3.75
CA SER A 348 -27.98 -19.75 3.85
C SER A 348 -28.94 -20.23 4.95
N PRO A 349 -29.72 -19.35 5.60
CA PRO A 349 -30.59 -19.74 6.70
C PRO A 349 -31.46 -20.93 6.29
N GLN A 350 -31.53 -21.96 7.14
CA GLN A 350 -32.46 -23.08 6.95
C GLN A 350 -33.87 -22.55 6.62
N PRO A 351 -34.64 -23.24 5.76
CA PRO A 351 -36.07 -22.98 5.65
C PRO A 351 -36.66 -23.04 7.07
N THR A 352 -37.37 -21.99 7.47
CA THR A 352 -38.15 -22.01 8.70
C THR A 352 -38.99 -23.29 8.69
N PRO A 353 -38.94 -24.16 9.72
CA PRO A 353 -39.79 -25.33 9.76
C PRO A 353 -41.23 -24.82 9.68
N THR A 354 -41.95 -25.25 8.65
CA THR A 354 -43.40 -25.04 8.53
C THR A 354 -44.03 -25.52 9.84
N PRO A 355 -44.93 -24.76 10.47
CA PRO A 355 -45.65 -25.25 11.63
C PRO A 355 -46.35 -26.55 11.21
N GLN A 356 -46.00 -27.66 11.86
CA GLN A 356 -46.77 -28.88 11.72
C GLN A 356 -48.18 -28.57 12.23
N SER A 357 -49.13 -28.44 11.32
CA SER A 357 -50.55 -28.51 11.65
C SER A 357 -50.79 -29.88 12.24
N SER A 358 -50.88 -29.94 13.56
CA SER A 358 -51.35 -31.14 14.26
C SER A 358 -52.86 -31.23 14.06
N PRO A 359 -53.42 -32.41 13.75
CA PRO A 359 -54.84 -32.62 13.54
C PRO A 359 -55.68 -32.43 14.81
#